data_AF-A6XI79-F1
#
_entry.id   AF-A6XI79-F1
#
_cell.length_a   1.000
_cell.length_b   1.000
_cell.length_c   1.000
_cell.angle_alpha   90.00
_cell.angle_beta   90.00
_cell.angle_gamma   90.00
#
_symmetry.space_group_name_H-M   'P 1'
#
loop_
_entity.id
_entity.type
_entity.pdbx_description
1 polymer ?
#
loop_
_entity_poly.entity_id
_entity_poly.type
_entity_poly.pdbx_seq_one_letter_code
_entity_poly.pdbx_strand_id
1 'polypeptide(L)'
;DNDHSFLSQLQSSFYSYRNSSYLNNGSKSDDPYYDRYVYDTQYSWNNHINSCIDSYLHSQIRIDSYILSDSVNYSDSYIYSFVCGESGNSSESESSSIRTSTNGSDLTIRESSNDLDATQKYRHLWVQCENCYGLNYKKFFKSKMNICEQCGYHLKMSSSDRIELSIDPGTWDPMDEDMISLDPIEFHSEEELYKDRIDSYQRKTGLTEAVQTGIGQLNGIPIAIGVMDFQFLGGSMGSVVGEKITRLIEYATNKFLPLIIVCASGGARMQEGSLSLMQMAKISSALYDYQSNKKLFYVSILTSPTTGGV
;
A
#
# COMPACT_ATOMS: atom_id res chain seq x y z
N ASP A 1 4.17 29.06 -5.42
CA ASP A 1 2.90 29.82 -5.40
C ASP A 1 1.77 29.27 -6.28
N ASN A 2 2.00 28.32 -7.21
CA ASN A 2 0.94 27.71 -8.03
C ASN A 2 0.26 26.44 -7.43
N ASP A 3 0.84 25.82 -6.39
CA ASP A 3 0.29 24.59 -5.79
C ASP A 3 -0.99 24.84 -4.99
N HIS A 4 -1.13 26.03 -4.39
CA HIS A 4 -2.32 26.40 -3.61
C HIS A 4 -3.57 26.61 -4.49
N SER A 5 -3.41 27.07 -5.74
CA SER A 5 -4.51 27.21 -6.70
C SER A 5 -4.97 25.88 -7.30
N PHE A 6 -4.06 24.91 -7.43
CA PHE A 6 -4.38 23.56 -7.90
C PHE A 6 -5.19 22.80 -6.85
N LEU A 7 -4.80 22.92 -5.58
CA LEU A 7 -5.52 22.36 -4.44
C LEU A 7 -6.95 22.91 -4.31
N SER A 8 -7.15 24.22 -4.51
CA SER A 8 -8.49 24.82 -4.39
C SER A 8 -9.42 24.42 -5.54
N GLN A 9 -8.89 24.28 -6.77
CA GLN A 9 -9.67 23.82 -7.91
C GLN A 9 -10.08 22.35 -7.75
N LEU A 10 -9.14 21.45 -7.39
CA LEU A 10 -9.47 20.05 -7.12
C LEU A 10 -10.47 19.91 -5.97
N GLN A 11 -10.23 20.61 -4.85
CA GLN A 11 -11.13 20.60 -3.69
C GLN A 11 -12.54 21.09 -4.04
N SER A 12 -12.67 22.10 -4.92
CA SER A 12 -13.97 22.60 -5.39
C SER A 12 -14.72 21.59 -6.27
N SER A 13 -14.02 20.88 -7.17
CA SER A 13 -14.61 19.82 -8.00
C SER A 13 -15.03 18.60 -7.18
N PHE A 14 -14.27 18.26 -6.12
CA PHE A 14 -14.64 17.18 -5.18
C PHE A 14 -15.82 17.58 -4.28
N TYR A 15 -15.95 18.86 -3.90
CA TYR A 15 -17.09 19.35 -3.11
C TYR A 15 -18.40 19.36 -3.88
N SER A 16 -18.39 19.73 -5.16
CA SER A 16 -19.60 19.74 -6.00
C SER A 16 -20.19 18.33 -6.22
N TYR A 17 -19.34 17.30 -6.28
CA TYR A 17 -19.80 15.91 -6.46
C TYR A 17 -20.31 15.30 -5.14
N ARG A 18 -19.71 15.67 -4.00
CA ARG A 18 -20.14 15.23 -2.65
C ARG A 18 -21.59 15.63 -2.30
N ASN A 19 -22.11 16.69 -2.91
CA ASN A 19 -23.48 17.15 -2.70
C ASN A 19 -24.52 16.48 -3.63
N SER A 20 -24.11 15.72 -4.66
CA SER A 20 -25.05 15.05 -5.57
C SER A 20 -25.34 13.58 -5.23
N SER A 21 -24.61 12.98 -4.28
CA SER A 21 -24.85 11.61 -3.83
C SER A 21 -25.59 11.59 -2.50
N TYR A 22 -26.88 11.27 -2.56
CA TYR A 22 -27.71 10.91 -1.41
C TYR A 22 -27.14 9.66 -0.71
N LEU A 23 -26.20 9.83 0.21
CA LEU A 23 -25.75 8.78 1.13
C LEU A 23 -25.80 9.30 2.56
N ASN A 24 -27.02 9.59 3.01
CA ASN A 24 -27.37 9.65 4.41
C ASN A 24 -28.73 8.94 4.56
N ASN A 25 -28.71 7.63 4.85
CA ASN A 25 -29.67 6.94 5.72
C ASN A 25 -29.56 5.39 5.61
N GLY A 26 -29.75 4.73 6.77
CA GLY A 26 -30.23 3.34 6.89
C GLY A 26 -29.16 2.34 7.33
N SER A 27 -28.95 2.15 8.65
CA SER A 27 -29.65 1.22 9.56
C SER A 27 -29.34 -0.27 9.32
N LYS A 28 -28.75 -0.91 10.35
CA LYS A 28 -28.53 -2.36 10.45
C LYS A 28 -29.85 -3.13 10.34
N SER A 29 -29.94 -4.09 9.43
CA SER A 29 -30.94 -5.17 9.47
C SER A 29 -30.37 -6.43 8.82
N ASP A 30 -30.49 -7.55 9.51
CA ASP A 30 -30.13 -8.89 9.07
C ASP A 30 -31.25 -9.45 8.15
N ASP A 31 -30.98 -9.63 6.85
CA ASP A 31 -31.88 -10.33 5.91
C ASP A 31 -31.05 -10.93 4.74
N PRO A 32 -31.36 -12.13 4.21
CA PRO A 32 -30.46 -12.91 3.34
C PRO A 32 -30.59 -12.55 1.84
N TYR A 33 -30.72 -11.26 1.51
CA TYR A 33 -30.83 -10.74 0.14
C TYR A 33 -29.61 -9.89 -0.27
N TYR A 34 -28.40 -10.32 0.13
CA TYR A 34 -27.18 -9.52 0.06
C TYR A 34 -26.48 -9.49 -1.32
N ASP A 35 -26.81 -10.40 -2.26
CA ASP A 35 -26.02 -10.54 -3.50
C ASP A 35 -26.26 -9.45 -4.56
N ARG A 36 -27.37 -8.71 -4.51
CA ARG A 36 -27.66 -7.66 -5.51
C ARG A 36 -26.92 -6.35 -5.24
N TYR A 37 -26.57 -6.05 -3.99
CA TYR A 37 -25.85 -4.82 -3.60
C TYR A 37 -24.33 -4.90 -3.77
N VAL A 38 -23.76 -6.11 -3.86
CA VAL A 38 -22.32 -6.33 -4.07
C VAL A 38 -21.91 -5.98 -5.50
N TYR A 39 -22.76 -6.24 -6.49
CA TYR A 39 -22.51 -5.85 -7.89
C TYR A 39 -22.60 -4.34 -8.10
N ASP A 40 -23.58 -3.68 -7.48
CA ASP A 40 -23.75 -2.23 -7.58
C ASP A 40 -22.61 -1.46 -6.90
N THR A 41 -22.09 -1.98 -5.79
CA THR A 41 -20.88 -1.42 -5.17
C THR A 41 -19.66 -1.62 -6.07
N GLN A 42 -19.39 -2.81 -6.58
CA GLN A 42 -18.23 -3.03 -7.45
C GLN A 42 -18.26 -2.19 -8.75
N TYR A 43 -19.43 -2.02 -9.36
CA TYR A 43 -19.61 -1.18 -10.55
C TYR A 43 -19.44 0.32 -10.24
N SER A 44 -20.06 0.81 -9.17
CA SER A 44 -19.92 2.19 -8.69
C SER A 44 -18.46 2.53 -8.35
N TRP A 45 -17.72 1.57 -7.80
CA TRP A 45 -16.32 1.72 -7.42
C TRP A 45 -15.40 1.79 -8.62
N ASN A 46 -15.61 0.95 -9.63
CA ASN A 46 -14.87 1.04 -10.88
C ASN A 46 -15.11 2.41 -11.53
N ASN A 47 -16.35 2.91 -11.54
CA ASN A 47 -16.66 4.24 -12.08
C ASN A 47 -15.99 5.37 -11.29
N HIS A 48 -15.95 5.30 -9.96
CA HIS A 48 -15.27 6.30 -9.14
C HIS A 48 -13.75 6.28 -9.38
N ILE A 49 -13.13 5.10 -9.45
CA ILE A 49 -11.71 4.96 -9.76
C ILE A 49 -11.42 5.52 -11.15
N ASN A 50 -12.27 5.19 -12.13
CA ASN A 50 -12.14 5.67 -13.49
C ASN A 50 -12.24 7.19 -13.56
N SER A 51 -13.23 7.78 -12.89
CA SER A 51 -13.40 9.23 -12.77
C SER A 51 -12.18 9.93 -12.15
N CYS A 52 -11.53 9.31 -11.14
CA CYS A 52 -10.31 9.84 -10.55
C CYS A 52 -9.09 9.70 -11.47
N ILE A 53 -8.98 8.59 -12.21
CA ILE A 53 -7.94 8.40 -13.22
C ILE A 53 -8.12 9.40 -14.36
N ASP A 54 -9.33 9.58 -14.86
CA ASP A 54 -9.66 10.56 -15.90
C ASP A 54 -9.36 11.98 -15.42
N SER A 55 -9.73 12.31 -14.18
CA SER A 55 -9.39 13.61 -13.59
C SER A 55 -7.88 13.83 -13.49
N TYR A 56 -7.11 12.79 -13.12
CA TYR A 56 -5.65 12.84 -13.06
C TYR A 56 -5.04 12.99 -14.46
N LEU A 57 -5.43 12.17 -15.43
CA LEU A 57 -4.96 12.24 -16.82
C LEU A 57 -5.30 13.59 -17.44
N HIS A 58 -6.53 14.07 -17.23
CA HIS A 58 -6.97 15.37 -17.72
C HIS A 58 -6.21 16.52 -17.05
N SER A 59 -5.79 16.38 -15.78
CA SER A 59 -4.93 17.34 -15.10
C SER A 59 -3.49 17.32 -15.64
N GLN A 60 -2.93 16.14 -15.93
CA GLN A 60 -1.60 15.99 -16.50
C GLN A 60 -1.54 16.53 -17.94
N ILE A 61 -2.56 16.26 -18.77
CA ILE A 61 -2.71 16.82 -20.11
C ILE A 61 -2.87 18.36 -20.05
N ARG A 62 -3.53 18.89 -19.01
CA ARG A 62 -3.63 20.34 -18.78
C ARG A 62 -2.30 20.97 -18.37
N ILE A 63 -1.51 20.25 -17.57
CA ILE A 63 -0.16 20.66 -17.17
C ILE A 63 0.77 20.64 -18.39
N ASP A 64 0.70 19.61 -19.23
CA ASP A 64 1.54 19.48 -20.43
C ASP A 64 1.17 20.52 -21.50
N SER A 65 -0.10 20.89 -21.63
CA SER A 65 -0.52 21.99 -22.52
C SER A 65 -0.12 23.38 -22.01
N TYR A 66 0.05 23.57 -20.71
CA TYR A 66 0.63 24.78 -20.14
C TYR A 66 2.15 24.82 -20.32
N ILE A 67 2.85 23.68 -20.13
CA ILE A 67 4.30 23.58 -20.28
C ILE A 67 4.72 23.69 -21.76
N LEU A 68 3.94 23.18 -22.72
CA LEU A 68 4.19 23.36 -24.16
C LEU A 68 4.03 24.81 -24.65
N SER A 69 3.46 25.70 -23.83
CA SER A 69 3.44 27.15 -24.13
C SER A 69 4.67 27.89 -23.60
N ASP A 70 5.41 27.30 -22.66
CA ASP A 70 6.60 27.91 -22.06
C ASP A 70 7.73 26.88 -21.87
N SER A 71 8.61 26.86 -22.87
CA SER A 71 10.02 26.43 -22.82
C SER A 71 10.39 24.93 -22.93
N VAL A 72 11.48 24.75 -23.66
CA VAL A 72 12.11 23.50 -24.10
C VAL A 72 13.08 22.98 -23.03
N ASN A 73 12.91 21.74 -22.53
CA ASN A 73 13.97 20.70 -22.49
C ASN A 73 13.61 19.45 -21.65
N TYR A 74 13.70 18.30 -22.33
CA TYR A 74 14.32 17.02 -21.96
C TYR A 74 14.32 16.55 -20.48
N SER A 75 13.29 15.80 -20.10
CA SER A 75 13.44 14.56 -19.30
C SER A 75 12.15 13.73 -19.15
N ASP A 76 10.98 14.29 -19.46
CA ASP A 76 9.68 13.59 -19.28
C ASP A 76 9.19 12.81 -20.53
N SER A 77 10.09 12.57 -21.49
CA SER A 77 9.74 12.04 -22.81
C SER A 77 9.25 10.59 -22.81
N TYR A 78 9.43 9.82 -21.72
CA TYR A 78 9.07 8.39 -21.72
C TYR A 78 7.56 8.13 -21.56
N ILE A 79 6.79 9.07 -21.00
CA ILE A 79 5.33 8.95 -20.94
C ILE A 79 4.70 9.48 -22.24
N TYR A 80 5.21 10.60 -22.76
CA TYR A 80 4.67 11.24 -23.97
C TYR A 80 4.87 10.40 -25.24
N SER A 81 6.06 9.80 -25.43
CA SER A 81 6.33 8.98 -26.62
C SER A 81 5.53 7.67 -26.67
N PHE A 82 5.02 7.20 -25.52
CA PHE A 82 4.23 5.98 -25.45
C PHE A 82 2.72 6.24 -25.66
N VAL A 83 2.25 7.47 -25.43
CA VAL A 83 0.85 7.87 -25.63
C VAL A 83 0.56 8.27 -27.08
N CYS A 84 1.55 8.81 -27.81
CA CYS A 84 1.38 9.27 -29.20
C CYS A 84 2.04 8.38 -30.27
N GLY A 85 2.64 7.25 -29.90
CA GLY A 85 3.44 6.42 -30.80
C GLY A 85 2.90 5.00 -30.99
N GLU A 86 1.84 4.83 -31.78
CA GLU A 86 1.66 3.67 -32.66
C GLU A 86 0.49 3.88 -33.64
N SER A 87 0.77 4.57 -34.75
CA SER A 87 0.08 4.32 -36.02
C SER A 87 0.96 4.84 -37.15
N GLY A 88 1.95 4.02 -37.52
CA GLY A 88 2.81 4.28 -38.67
C GLY A 88 2.69 3.14 -39.67
N ASN A 89 1.83 3.30 -40.68
CA ASN A 89 2.13 2.83 -42.04
C ASN A 89 1.44 3.72 -43.08
N SER A 90 2.28 4.51 -43.74
CA SER A 90 2.25 4.99 -45.13
C SER A 90 0.90 5.32 -45.80
N SER A 91 0.69 6.58 -46.17
CA SER A 91 1.11 7.12 -47.48
C SER A 91 0.65 8.57 -47.67
N GLU A 92 1.44 9.30 -48.45
CA GLU A 92 1.48 10.74 -48.67
C GLU A 92 0.20 11.38 -49.25
N SER A 93 -0.08 12.63 -48.88
CA SER A 93 0.06 13.82 -49.76
C SER A 93 -1.00 14.92 -49.54
N GLU A 94 -0.46 16.13 -49.49
CA GLU A 94 -1.05 17.45 -49.78
C GLU A 94 -1.97 18.19 -48.78
N SER A 95 -1.56 19.44 -48.62
CA SER A 95 -2.08 20.55 -47.83
C SER A 95 -3.43 21.08 -48.30
N SER A 96 -4.28 21.54 -47.38
CA SER A 96 -4.59 22.97 -47.19
C SER A 96 -5.91 23.24 -46.42
N SER A 97 -5.84 24.31 -45.62
CA SER A 97 -6.94 25.22 -45.21
C SER A 97 -8.03 24.77 -44.21
N ILE A 98 -7.88 25.32 -43.01
CA ILE A 98 -8.86 25.96 -42.12
C ILE A 98 -10.31 26.01 -42.67
N ARG A 99 -11.25 25.37 -41.94
CA ARG A 99 -12.63 25.87 -41.79
C ARG A 99 -13.17 25.60 -40.39
N THR A 100 -13.40 26.70 -39.68
CA THR A 100 -14.31 26.82 -38.53
C THR A 100 -15.76 26.63 -38.99
N SER A 101 -16.51 25.72 -38.37
CA SER A 101 -17.97 25.84 -38.28
C SER A 101 -18.51 25.07 -37.08
N THR A 102 -19.02 25.84 -36.12
CA THR A 102 -20.02 25.44 -35.12
C THR A 102 -21.20 24.70 -35.77
N ASN A 103 -21.64 23.61 -35.15
CA ASN A 103 -23.06 23.34 -34.87
C ASN A 103 -23.20 22.11 -33.95
N GLY A 104 -24.10 22.23 -32.98
CA GLY A 104 -24.33 21.25 -31.93
C GLY A 104 -25.21 20.06 -32.34
N SER A 105 -25.50 19.27 -31.30
CA SER A 105 -26.32 18.05 -31.23
C SER A 105 -25.82 16.85 -32.03
N ASP A 106 -25.15 15.91 -31.34
CA ASP A 106 -25.76 14.63 -30.92
C ASP A 106 -24.65 13.74 -30.35
N LEU A 107 -24.47 13.71 -29.03
CA LEU A 107 -23.51 12.82 -28.38
C LEU A 107 -24.21 11.49 -28.09
N THR A 108 -24.38 10.68 -29.13
CA THR A 108 -24.46 9.24 -28.93
C THR A 108 -23.10 8.80 -28.38
N ILE A 109 -23.05 8.50 -27.08
CA ILE A 109 -21.92 7.80 -26.46
C ILE A 109 -21.83 6.44 -27.15
N ARG A 110 -21.02 6.37 -28.22
CA ARG A 110 -20.42 5.11 -28.63
C ARG A 110 -19.31 4.86 -27.63
N GLU A 111 -19.60 4.01 -26.63
CA GLU A 111 -18.57 3.40 -25.79
C GLU A 111 -17.59 2.69 -26.72
N SER A 112 -16.47 3.34 -27.02
CA SER A 112 -15.34 2.68 -27.64
C SER A 112 -14.71 1.78 -26.58
N SER A 113 -14.62 0.50 -26.89
CA SER A 113 -14.06 -0.59 -26.08
C SER A 113 -12.62 -0.40 -25.59
N ASN A 114 -12.00 0.75 -25.84
CA ASN A 114 -10.60 1.05 -25.55
C ASN A 114 -10.40 1.81 -24.22
N ASP A 115 -11.45 2.44 -23.65
CA ASP A 115 -11.31 3.21 -22.41
C ASP A 115 -11.22 2.34 -21.14
N LEU A 116 -11.82 1.14 -21.16
CA LEU A 116 -11.73 0.20 -20.04
C LEU A 116 -10.29 -0.28 -19.78
N ASP A 117 -9.50 -0.45 -20.84
CA ASP A 117 -8.13 -0.98 -20.74
C ASP A 117 -7.13 0.07 -20.22
N ALA A 118 -7.27 1.32 -20.66
CA ALA A 118 -6.50 2.44 -20.14
C ALA A 118 -6.73 2.65 -18.64
N THR A 119 -7.98 2.47 -18.19
CA THR A 119 -8.33 2.75 -16.80
C THR A 119 -7.91 1.63 -15.85
N GLN A 120 -7.90 0.39 -16.32
CA GLN A 120 -7.32 -0.74 -15.58
C GLN A 120 -5.81 -0.56 -15.35
N LYS A 121 -5.11 0.08 -16.29
CA LYS A 121 -3.66 0.36 -16.20
C LYS A 121 -3.28 1.21 -14.99
N TYR A 122 -4.10 2.19 -14.58
CA TYR A 122 -3.71 3.17 -13.53
C TYR A 122 -4.36 2.94 -12.17
N ARG A 123 -5.25 1.94 -12.03
CA ARG A 123 -5.92 1.60 -10.76
C ARG A 123 -4.94 1.36 -9.61
N HIS A 124 -3.78 0.78 -9.90
CA HIS A 124 -2.75 0.49 -8.91
C HIS A 124 -2.14 1.74 -8.26
N LEU A 125 -2.37 2.94 -8.77
CA LEU A 125 -1.88 4.20 -8.20
C LEU A 125 -2.75 4.75 -7.06
N TRP A 126 -3.95 4.21 -6.90
CA TRP A 126 -4.92 4.66 -5.91
C TRP A 126 -5.17 3.57 -4.86
N VAL A 127 -5.40 4.00 -3.62
CA VAL A 127 -5.78 3.13 -2.50
C VAL A 127 -6.98 3.72 -1.82
N GLN A 128 -7.97 2.87 -1.58
CA GLN A 128 -9.18 3.27 -0.92
C GLN A 128 -9.06 3.17 0.59
N CYS A 129 -9.59 4.17 1.28
CA CYS A 129 -9.69 4.16 2.72
C CYS A 129 -10.78 3.18 3.17
N GLU A 130 -10.42 2.27 4.08
CA GLU A 130 -11.36 1.30 4.66
C GLU A 130 -12.44 1.97 5.54
N ASN A 131 -12.19 3.19 6.03
CA ASN A 131 -13.09 3.91 6.93
C ASN A 131 -14.05 4.89 6.23
N CYS A 132 -13.55 5.73 5.32
CA CYS A 132 -14.36 6.75 4.64
C CYS A 132 -14.58 6.48 3.14
N TYR A 133 -14.03 5.39 2.62
CA TYR A 133 -14.09 5.03 1.20
C TYR A 133 -13.45 6.06 0.24
N GLY A 134 -12.77 7.07 0.77
CA GLY A 134 -12.00 8.03 0.00
C GLY A 134 -10.82 7.38 -0.74
N LEU A 135 -10.58 7.82 -1.97
CA LEU A 135 -9.40 7.42 -2.74
C LEU A 135 -8.20 8.28 -2.38
N ASN A 136 -7.08 7.64 -2.07
CA ASN A 136 -5.82 8.28 -1.72
C ASN A 136 -4.77 7.90 -2.77
N TYR A 137 -4.02 8.89 -3.24
CA TYR A 137 -2.99 8.68 -4.25
C TYR A 137 -1.71 8.15 -3.62
N LYS A 138 -1.23 6.98 -4.05
CA LYS A 138 -0.09 6.27 -3.43
C LYS A 138 1.18 7.11 -3.36
N LYS A 139 1.40 8.03 -4.31
CA LYS A 139 2.59 8.91 -4.32
C LYS A 139 2.74 9.72 -3.03
N PHE A 140 1.64 10.09 -2.37
CA PHE A 140 1.67 10.92 -1.16
C PHE A 140 1.72 10.14 0.15
N PHE A 141 1.69 8.81 0.09
CA PHE A 141 1.61 7.94 1.28
C PHE A 141 2.79 8.18 2.22
N LYS A 142 4.01 8.20 1.66
CA LYS A 142 5.23 8.45 2.42
C LYS A 142 5.24 9.83 3.09
N SER A 143 4.90 10.89 2.35
CA SER A 143 4.83 12.25 2.90
C SER A 143 3.75 12.45 3.95
N LYS A 144 2.69 11.62 3.93
CA LYS A 144 1.54 11.69 4.85
C LYS A 144 1.50 10.55 5.85
N MET A 145 2.61 9.79 6.00
CA MET A 145 2.74 8.69 6.96
C MET A 145 1.62 7.63 6.85
N ASN A 146 1.14 7.38 5.64
CA ASN A 146 -0.01 6.53 5.30
C ASN A 146 -1.29 6.90 6.07
N ILE A 147 -1.54 8.19 6.28
CA ILE A 147 -2.78 8.70 6.87
C ILE A 147 -3.72 9.14 5.74
N CYS A 148 -4.98 8.71 5.80
CA CYS A 148 -5.99 9.12 4.85
C CYS A 148 -6.25 10.63 4.94
N GLU A 149 -6.18 11.30 3.79
CA GLU A 149 -6.30 12.77 3.73
C GLU A 149 -7.70 13.28 4.06
N GLN A 150 -8.71 12.44 3.86
CA GLN A 150 -10.10 12.84 4.01
C GLN A 150 -10.62 12.67 5.45
N CYS A 151 -10.16 11.64 6.16
CA CYS A 151 -10.70 11.30 7.48
C CYS A 151 -9.65 11.04 8.57
N GLY A 152 -8.35 11.15 8.27
CA GLY A 152 -7.28 10.91 9.25
C GLY A 152 -7.09 9.45 9.66
N TYR A 153 -7.72 8.50 8.97
CA TYR A 153 -7.59 7.07 9.28
C TYR A 153 -6.21 6.55 8.88
N HIS A 154 -5.57 5.75 9.73
CA HIS A 154 -4.29 5.11 9.45
C HIS A 154 -4.48 3.97 8.46
N LEU A 155 -3.93 4.13 7.26
CA LEU A 155 -3.93 3.11 6.21
C LEU A 155 -2.80 2.11 6.49
N LYS A 156 -2.93 0.92 5.86
CA LYS A 156 -1.90 -0.12 5.91
C LYS A 156 -0.58 0.43 5.38
N MET A 157 0.51 0.03 6.02
CA MET A 157 1.87 0.44 5.71
C MET A 157 2.74 -0.81 5.64
N SER A 158 3.62 -0.88 4.63
CA SER A 158 4.60 -1.96 4.56
C SER A 158 5.64 -1.81 5.66
N SER A 159 6.28 -2.92 6.02
CA SER A 159 7.40 -2.92 6.95
C SER A 159 8.56 -2.07 6.45
N SER A 160 8.85 -2.08 5.14
CA SER A 160 9.90 -1.24 4.53
C SER A 160 9.59 0.26 4.64
N ASP A 161 8.36 0.68 4.33
CA ASP A 161 7.95 2.08 4.48
C ASP A 161 8.06 2.53 5.94
N ARG A 162 7.70 1.65 6.88
CA ARG A 162 7.78 1.94 8.32
C ARG A 162 9.22 2.12 8.78
N ILE A 163 10.13 1.26 8.32
CA ILE A 163 11.57 1.35 8.63
C ILE A 163 12.12 2.67 8.08
N GLU A 164 11.84 2.98 6.82
CA GLU A 164 12.30 4.21 6.18
C GLU A 164 11.75 5.48 6.86
N LEU A 165 10.53 5.42 7.40
CA LEU A 165 9.95 6.54 8.15
C LEU A 165 10.52 6.69 9.57
N SER A 166 11.04 5.61 10.16
CA SER A 166 11.44 5.58 11.58
C SER A 166 12.94 5.67 11.80
N ILE A 167 13.74 5.16 10.85
CA ILE A 167 15.19 5.03 10.94
C ILE A 167 15.88 6.11 10.10
N ASP A 168 16.93 6.69 10.66
CA ASP A 168 17.72 7.73 10.02
C ASP A 168 18.30 7.22 8.69
N PRO A 169 18.24 8.01 7.61
CA PRO A 169 18.69 7.59 6.29
C PRO A 169 20.13 7.07 6.28
N GLY A 170 20.34 5.90 5.67
CA GLY A 170 21.66 5.27 5.54
C GLY A 170 22.18 4.57 6.80
N THR A 171 21.36 4.42 7.85
CA THR A 171 21.76 3.75 9.10
C THR A 171 21.14 2.36 9.29
N TRP A 172 20.20 1.97 8.42
CA TRP A 172 19.56 0.66 8.47
C TRP A 172 20.55 -0.46 8.16
N ASP A 173 20.69 -1.39 9.09
CA ASP A 173 21.51 -2.59 9.00
C ASP A 173 20.63 -3.81 9.29
N PRO A 174 20.10 -4.48 8.25
CA PRO A 174 19.17 -5.59 8.43
C PRO A 174 19.86 -6.84 9.00
N MET A 175 19.09 -7.64 9.74
CA MET A 175 19.54 -8.87 10.37
C MET A 175 18.71 -10.07 9.90
N ASP A 176 19.39 -11.20 9.69
CA ASP A 176 18.79 -12.50 9.37
C ASP A 176 17.85 -12.43 8.14
N GLU A 177 18.24 -11.70 7.09
CA GLU A 177 17.43 -11.52 5.87
C GLU A 177 17.18 -12.86 5.17
N ASP A 178 18.19 -13.73 5.14
CA ASP A 178 18.21 -15.01 4.43
C ASP A 178 17.36 -16.10 5.11
N MET A 179 16.80 -15.82 6.30
CA MET A 179 16.04 -16.80 7.08
C MET A 179 14.65 -17.00 6.47
N ILE A 180 14.36 -18.25 6.09
CA ILE A 180 13.11 -18.64 5.42
C ILE A 180 12.37 -19.73 6.18
N SER A 181 11.04 -19.74 6.08
CA SER A 181 10.19 -20.76 6.69
C SER A 181 10.25 -22.07 5.93
N LEU A 182 10.17 -23.18 6.67
CA LEU A 182 10.02 -24.53 6.14
C LEU A 182 8.63 -25.07 6.50
N ASP A 183 8.29 -26.25 6.00
CA ASP A 183 7.07 -26.97 6.35
C ASP A 183 7.39 -28.16 7.28
N PRO A 184 7.57 -27.93 8.60
CA PRO A 184 8.01 -28.95 9.53
C PRO A 184 6.96 -30.02 9.85
N ILE A 185 5.69 -29.75 9.55
CA ILE A 185 4.58 -30.67 9.83
C ILE A 185 3.95 -31.25 8.56
N GLU A 186 4.54 -30.98 7.40
CA GLU A 186 4.02 -31.39 6.08
C GLU A 186 2.54 -31.01 5.95
N PHE A 187 2.23 -29.73 6.17
CA PHE A 187 0.87 -29.25 6.25
C PHE A 187 0.14 -29.41 4.90
N HIS A 188 -0.79 -30.36 4.86
CA HIS A 188 -1.65 -30.59 3.70
C HIS A 188 -2.91 -29.73 3.78
N SER A 189 -3.08 -28.82 2.83
CA SER A 189 -4.35 -28.15 2.58
C SER A 189 -4.94 -28.65 1.25
N GLU A 190 -6.27 -28.67 1.14
CA GLU A 190 -6.97 -29.09 -0.08
C GLU A 190 -6.79 -28.09 -1.24
N GLU A 191 -6.47 -26.83 -0.92
CA GLU A 191 -6.38 -25.73 -1.88
C GLU A 191 -4.95 -25.51 -2.41
N GLU A 192 -3.97 -25.44 -1.51
CA GLU A 192 -2.58 -25.07 -1.83
C GLU A 192 -1.58 -25.66 -0.82
N LEU A 193 -0.41 -26.09 -1.27
CA LEU A 193 0.66 -26.51 -0.36
C LEU A 193 1.22 -25.32 0.43
N TYR A 194 1.57 -25.51 1.70
CA TYR A 194 2.07 -24.41 2.54
C TYR A 194 3.30 -23.73 1.94
N LYS A 195 4.21 -24.51 1.35
CA LYS A 195 5.41 -23.99 0.68
C LYS A 195 5.08 -23.08 -0.50
N ASP A 196 4.15 -23.48 -1.36
CA ASP A 196 3.75 -22.68 -2.53
C ASP A 196 3.12 -21.36 -2.08
N ARG A 197 2.37 -21.42 -0.98
CA ARG A 197 1.77 -20.25 -0.36
C ARG A 197 2.83 -19.29 0.20
N ILE A 198 3.86 -19.79 0.89
CA ILE A 198 5.01 -18.97 1.31
C ILE A 198 5.66 -18.32 0.08
N ASP A 199 6.02 -19.11 -0.93
CA ASP A 199 6.71 -18.64 -2.15
C ASP A 199 5.89 -17.57 -2.90
N SER A 200 4.55 -17.69 -2.89
CA SER A 200 3.63 -16.71 -3.46
C SER A 200 3.69 -15.36 -2.71
N TYR A 201 3.64 -15.39 -1.37
CA TYR A 201 3.73 -14.18 -0.56
C TYR A 201 5.11 -13.54 -0.57
N GLN A 202 6.18 -14.34 -0.65
CA GLN A 202 7.55 -13.84 -0.84
C GLN A 202 7.66 -13.07 -2.16
N ARG A 203 7.15 -13.63 -3.26
CA ARG A 203 7.12 -12.94 -4.57
C ARG A 203 6.26 -11.68 -4.55
N LYS A 204 5.13 -11.71 -3.85
CA LYS A 204 4.19 -10.58 -3.78
C LYS A 204 4.73 -9.41 -2.95
N THR A 205 5.41 -9.69 -1.86
CA THR A 205 5.86 -8.68 -0.88
C THR A 205 7.33 -8.30 -1.04
N GLY A 206 8.14 -9.18 -1.64
CA GLY A 206 9.60 -9.05 -1.66
C GLY A 206 10.27 -9.38 -0.33
N LEU A 207 9.51 -9.85 0.67
CA LEU A 207 10.02 -10.20 2.00
C LEU A 207 10.27 -11.69 2.10
N THR A 208 11.25 -12.11 2.92
CA THR A 208 11.48 -13.52 3.22
C THR A 208 10.47 -14.09 4.22
N GLU A 209 9.95 -13.25 5.12
CA GLU A 209 8.96 -13.62 6.13
C GLU A 209 8.19 -12.38 6.64
N ALA A 210 7.17 -12.59 7.48
CA ALA A 210 6.32 -11.56 8.08
C ALA A 210 6.99 -10.58 9.07
N VAL A 211 8.33 -10.58 9.21
CA VAL A 211 9.04 -9.61 10.05
C VAL A 211 10.40 -9.24 9.45
N GLN A 212 10.67 -7.93 9.43
CA GLN A 212 11.99 -7.38 9.17
C GLN A 212 12.62 -6.97 10.52
N THR A 213 13.87 -7.35 10.74
CA THR A 213 14.60 -7.08 11.98
C THR A 213 15.95 -6.49 11.62
N GLY A 214 16.46 -5.56 12.43
CA GLY A 214 17.75 -4.94 12.17
C GLY A 214 18.11 -3.87 13.19
N ILE A 215 19.26 -3.25 12.96
CA ILE A 215 19.77 -2.12 13.73
C ILE A 215 19.59 -0.84 12.90
N GLY A 216 19.39 0.27 13.57
CA GLY A 216 19.35 1.58 12.93
C GLY A 216 19.60 2.68 13.94
N GLN A 217 19.62 3.93 13.46
CA GLN A 217 19.61 5.09 14.34
C GLN A 217 18.24 5.77 14.28
N LEU A 218 17.75 6.24 15.42
CA LEU A 218 16.57 7.09 15.52
C LEU A 218 17.01 8.40 16.15
N ASN A 219 17.04 9.48 15.36
CA ASN A 219 17.59 10.77 15.77
C ASN A 219 19.02 10.66 16.36
N GLY A 220 19.87 9.84 15.72
CA GLY A 220 21.24 9.57 16.13
C GLY A 220 21.40 8.57 17.28
N ILE A 221 20.31 8.04 17.83
CA ILE A 221 20.35 7.05 18.91
C ILE A 221 20.34 5.65 18.28
N PRO A 222 21.36 4.80 18.50
CA PRO A 222 21.37 3.44 17.98
C PRO A 222 20.28 2.61 18.66
N ILE A 223 19.45 1.95 17.88
CA ILE A 223 18.34 1.10 18.35
C ILE A 223 18.31 -0.22 17.60
N ALA A 224 17.80 -1.26 18.26
CA ALA A 224 17.35 -2.47 17.63
C ALA A 224 15.85 -2.33 17.31
N ILE A 225 15.43 -2.65 16.09
CA ILE A 225 14.04 -2.54 15.67
C ILE A 225 13.56 -3.78 14.91
N GLY A 226 12.36 -4.25 15.24
CA GLY A 226 11.64 -5.28 14.52
C GLY A 226 10.31 -4.72 14.00
N VAL A 227 10.02 -4.90 12.72
CA VAL A 227 8.79 -4.41 12.09
C VAL A 227 8.08 -5.57 11.40
N MET A 228 6.91 -5.94 11.93
CA MET A 228 6.06 -6.96 11.34
C MET A 228 5.30 -6.43 10.12
N ASP A 229 5.03 -7.31 9.15
CA ASP A 229 4.28 -6.98 7.95
C ASP A 229 3.02 -7.84 7.80
N PHE A 230 1.87 -7.19 7.97
CA PHE A 230 0.57 -7.86 7.85
C PHE A 230 0.31 -8.39 6.42
N GLN A 231 0.95 -7.83 5.40
CA GLN A 231 0.76 -8.27 4.01
C GLN A 231 1.30 -9.69 3.80
N PHE A 232 2.28 -10.12 4.60
CA PHE A 232 2.85 -11.45 4.53
C PHE A 232 2.02 -12.42 5.38
N LEU A 233 1.13 -13.18 4.73
CA LEU A 233 0.28 -14.19 5.38
C LEU A 233 -0.42 -13.67 6.67
N GLY A 234 -0.92 -12.42 6.63
CA GLY A 234 -1.61 -11.79 7.75
C GLY A 234 -0.71 -11.46 8.93
N GLY A 235 0.61 -11.33 8.72
CA GLY A 235 1.57 -11.07 9.79
C GLY A 235 1.69 -12.18 10.83
N SER A 236 1.13 -13.37 10.56
CA SER A 236 1.05 -14.40 11.60
C SER A 236 2.41 -14.93 12.01
N MET A 237 2.58 -15.18 13.31
CA MET A 237 3.85 -15.56 13.90
C MET A 237 4.08 -17.05 13.76
N GLY A 238 5.05 -17.42 12.92
CA GLY A 238 5.63 -18.75 12.80
C GLY A 238 7.04 -18.82 13.38
N SER A 239 7.74 -19.93 13.17
CA SER A 239 9.06 -20.23 13.75
C SER A 239 10.11 -19.20 13.37
N VAL A 240 10.12 -18.74 12.12
CA VAL A 240 11.07 -17.73 11.63
C VAL A 240 10.80 -16.36 12.23
N VAL A 241 9.54 -15.93 12.31
CA VAL A 241 9.18 -14.68 12.99
C VAL A 241 9.66 -14.73 14.45
N GLY A 242 9.42 -15.84 15.13
CA GLY A 242 9.86 -16.08 16.50
C GLY A 242 11.38 -16.06 16.68
N GLU A 243 12.12 -16.73 15.79
CA GLU A 243 13.58 -16.75 15.79
C GLU A 243 14.18 -15.36 15.51
N LYS A 244 13.73 -14.65 14.47
CA LYS A 244 14.25 -13.32 14.12
C LYS A 244 14.05 -12.32 15.24
N ILE A 245 12.85 -12.28 15.85
CA ILE A 245 12.57 -11.40 17.00
C ILE A 245 13.45 -11.79 18.20
N THR A 246 13.60 -13.08 18.47
CA THR A 246 14.43 -13.57 19.58
C THR A 246 15.90 -13.16 19.40
N ARG A 247 16.48 -13.36 18.21
CA ARG A 247 17.85 -12.94 17.88
C ARG A 247 18.04 -11.44 17.99
N LEU A 248 17.07 -10.65 17.54
CA LEU A 248 17.08 -9.20 17.70
C LEU A 248 17.13 -8.81 19.18
N ILE A 249 16.31 -9.42 20.03
CA ILE A 249 16.29 -9.17 21.48
C ILE A 249 17.63 -9.55 22.11
N GLU A 250 18.16 -10.74 21.80
CA GLU A 250 19.45 -11.20 22.33
C GLU A 250 20.61 -10.29 21.87
N TYR A 251 20.59 -9.85 20.62
CA TYR A 251 21.55 -8.88 20.11
C TYR A 251 21.45 -7.55 20.86
N ALA A 252 20.23 -7.03 21.02
CA ALA A 252 19.98 -5.79 21.75
C ALA A 252 20.42 -5.91 23.23
N THR A 253 20.18 -7.06 23.87
CA THR A 253 20.69 -7.40 25.20
C THR A 253 22.21 -7.31 25.26
N ASN A 254 22.91 -7.95 24.31
CA ASN A 254 24.36 -8.03 24.30
C ASN A 254 25.03 -6.67 23.99
N LYS A 255 24.37 -5.83 23.18
CA LYS A 255 24.85 -4.51 22.80
C LYS A 255 24.30 -3.37 23.67
N PHE A 256 23.45 -3.69 24.65
CA PHE A 256 22.76 -2.71 25.50
C PHE A 256 21.99 -1.64 24.71
N LEU A 257 21.37 -2.06 23.60
CA LEU A 257 20.60 -1.17 22.72
C LEU A 257 19.14 -1.11 23.16
N PRO A 258 18.47 0.06 23.08
CA PRO A 258 17.02 0.15 23.13
C PRO A 258 16.37 -0.72 22.05
N LEU A 259 15.23 -1.32 22.38
CA LEU A 259 14.50 -2.23 21.50
C LEU A 259 13.10 -1.66 21.18
N ILE A 260 12.76 -1.62 19.90
CA ILE A 260 11.43 -1.25 19.42
C ILE A 260 10.86 -2.39 18.58
N ILE A 261 9.64 -2.85 18.88
CA ILE A 261 8.96 -3.85 18.04
C ILE A 261 7.62 -3.27 17.59
N VAL A 262 7.43 -3.14 16.27
CA VAL A 262 6.17 -2.74 15.64
C VAL A 262 5.39 -4.00 15.28
N CYS A 263 4.30 -4.23 16.00
CA CYS A 263 3.48 -5.43 15.87
C CYS A 263 2.34 -5.21 14.89
N ALA A 264 2.15 -6.17 13.98
CA ALA A 264 1.04 -6.26 13.04
C ALA A 264 0.80 -7.74 12.73
N SER A 265 -0.26 -8.33 13.27
CA SER A 265 -0.52 -9.77 13.15
C SER A 265 -1.99 -10.14 13.34
N GLY A 266 -2.42 -11.15 12.57
CA GLY A 266 -3.68 -11.85 12.74
C GLY A 266 -3.64 -13.00 13.76
N GLY A 267 -2.46 -13.37 14.29
CA GLY A 267 -2.30 -14.42 15.29
C GLY A 267 -1.09 -15.34 15.06
N ALA A 268 -1.17 -16.57 15.55
CA ALA A 268 -0.14 -17.60 15.36
C ALA A 268 -0.31 -18.32 14.00
N ARG A 269 0.80 -18.74 13.39
CA ARG A 269 0.80 -19.44 12.09
C ARG A 269 0.30 -20.88 12.27
N MET A 270 -0.96 -21.14 11.95
CA MET A 270 -1.57 -22.48 12.12
C MET A 270 -0.85 -23.58 11.32
N GLN A 271 -0.25 -23.21 10.18
CA GLN A 271 0.48 -24.13 9.29
C GLN A 271 1.74 -24.73 9.92
N GLU A 272 2.23 -24.18 11.04
CA GLU A 272 3.34 -24.77 11.80
C GLU A 272 2.88 -25.33 13.16
N GLY A 273 1.57 -25.32 13.43
CA GLY A 273 0.96 -25.93 14.61
C GLY A 273 1.51 -25.42 15.94
N SER A 274 1.97 -26.35 16.79
CA SER A 274 2.48 -26.03 18.13
C SER A 274 3.78 -25.23 18.10
N LEU A 275 4.58 -25.29 17.03
CA LEU A 275 5.81 -24.52 16.90
C LEU A 275 5.52 -23.02 16.93
N SER A 276 4.44 -22.58 16.28
CA SER A 276 3.98 -21.19 16.31
C SER A 276 3.59 -20.73 17.71
N LEU A 277 2.89 -21.58 18.47
CA LEU A 277 2.50 -21.27 19.84
C LEU A 277 3.73 -21.13 20.75
N MET A 278 4.73 -22.01 20.57
CA MET A 278 5.96 -21.96 21.38
C MET A 278 6.79 -20.70 21.14
N GLN A 279 6.61 -20.00 20.00
CA GLN A 279 7.31 -18.74 19.77
C GLN A 279 6.92 -17.66 20.79
N MET A 280 5.68 -17.69 21.30
CA MET A 280 5.27 -16.79 22.39
C MET A 280 6.14 -16.97 23.62
N ALA A 281 6.33 -18.21 24.06
CA ALA A 281 7.15 -18.53 25.23
C ALA A 281 8.62 -18.17 25.00
N LYS A 282 9.13 -18.44 23.80
CA LYS A 282 10.51 -18.13 23.41
C LYS A 282 10.80 -16.63 23.44
N ILE A 283 10.00 -15.82 22.74
CA ILE A 283 10.14 -14.36 22.72
C ILE A 283 9.97 -13.80 24.13
N SER A 284 8.97 -14.29 24.88
CA SER A 284 8.72 -13.84 26.26
C SER A 284 9.90 -14.12 27.19
N SER A 285 10.56 -15.27 27.02
CA SER A 285 11.75 -15.64 27.78
C SER A 285 12.93 -14.70 27.47
N ALA A 286 13.16 -14.40 26.19
CA ALA A 286 14.21 -13.46 25.79
C ALA A 286 13.92 -12.02 26.27
N LEU A 287 12.66 -11.56 26.16
CA LEU A 287 12.23 -10.27 26.69
C LEU A 287 12.34 -10.20 28.22
N TYR A 288 12.06 -11.29 28.92
CA TYR A 288 12.21 -11.35 30.37
C TYR A 288 13.66 -11.10 30.78
N ASP A 289 14.64 -11.74 30.13
CA ASP A 289 16.07 -11.47 30.39
C ASP A 289 16.43 -10.00 30.07
N TYR A 290 16.02 -9.51 28.90
CA TYR A 290 16.26 -8.14 28.43
C TYR A 290 15.70 -7.08 29.42
N GLN A 291 14.46 -7.23 29.88
CA GLN A 291 13.81 -6.24 30.74
C GLN A 291 14.08 -6.45 32.22
N SER A 292 14.03 -7.69 32.72
CA SER A 292 14.10 -7.95 34.16
C SER A 292 15.54 -8.08 34.66
N ASN A 293 16.39 -8.82 33.93
CA ASN A 293 17.77 -9.04 34.34
C ASN A 293 18.69 -7.88 33.89
N LYS A 294 18.50 -7.38 32.67
CA LYS A 294 19.35 -6.31 32.09
C LYS A 294 18.78 -4.91 32.26
N LYS A 295 17.48 -4.77 32.53
CA LYS A 295 16.79 -3.48 32.75
C LYS A 295 16.90 -2.51 31.57
N LEU A 296 16.88 -3.06 30.35
CA LEU A 296 16.97 -2.29 29.12
C LEU A 296 15.59 -1.78 28.66
N PHE A 297 15.60 -0.73 27.84
CA PHE A 297 14.39 -0.04 27.39
C PHE A 297 13.72 -0.79 26.23
N TYR A 298 12.44 -1.15 26.39
CA TYR A 298 11.66 -1.84 25.36
C TYR A 298 10.37 -1.07 25.08
N VAL A 299 10.04 -0.89 23.81
CA VAL A 299 8.79 -0.31 23.33
C VAL A 299 8.12 -1.26 22.36
N SER A 300 6.86 -1.60 22.64
CA SER A 300 5.98 -2.28 21.70
C SER A 300 5.01 -1.28 21.07
N ILE A 301 4.99 -1.21 19.74
CA ILE A 301 4.08 -0.36 18.97
C ILE A 301 3.03 -1.28 18.33
N LEU A 302 1.83 -1.29 18.91
CA LEU A 302 0.73 -2.10 18.40
C LEU A 302 0.05 -1.37 17.24
N THR A 303 0.09 -1.97 16.05
CA THR A 303 -0.59 -1.43 14.85
C THR A 303 -1.84 -2.24 14.52
N SER A 304 -2.70 -1.71 13.65
CA SER A 304 -3.93 -2.42 13.27
C SER A 304 -3.66 -3.39 12.11
N PRO A 305 -4.01 -4.69 12.24
CA PRO A 305 -4.44 -5.39 13.46
C PRO A 305 -3.26 -6.00 14.25
N THR A 306 -3.42 -6.14 15.57
CA THR A 306 -2.61 -7.04 16.41
C THR A 306 -3.56 -7.89 17.23
N THR A 307 -3.65 -9.18 16.90
CA THR A 307 -4.61 -10.11 17.51
C THR A 307 -3.96 -11.43 17.89
N GLY A 308 -4.57 -12.15 18.84
CA GLY A 308 -4.20 -13.52 19.18
C GLY A 308 -2.93 -13.59 20.03
N GLY A 309 -1.97 -14.43 19.60
CA GLY A 309 -0.77 -14.76 20.37
C GLY A 309 0.43 -13.81 20.20
N VAL A 310 0.33 -12.79 19.34
CA VAL A 310 1.38 -11.77 19.13
C VAL A 310 1.09 -10.57 20.01
#